data_AF-A0A7C5PDY2-F1
#
_entry.id   AF-A0A7C5PDY2-F1
#
_cell.length_a   1.000
_cell.length_b   1.000
_cell.length_c   1.000
_cell.angle_alpha   90.00
_cell.angle_beta   90.00
_cell.angle_gamma   90.00
#
_symmetry.space_group_name_H-M   'P 1'
#
loop_
_entity.id
_entity.type
_entity.pdbx_description
1 polymer ?
#
loop_
_entity_poly.entity_id
_entity_poly.type
_entity_poly.pdbx_seq_one_letter_code
_entity_poly.pdbx_strand_id
1 'polypeptide(L)'
;MRRILEIEGLNPRDCIVVADDRNNAPMMLSEALKIGFHPDFMVRIRADHVVTGSLMEILPLMGIGEPRAGAYPSGNEVIREFIHACGILVPLLSSLVGLSPVVLLIFAVVLLYSISEWAMMKGGNVPIFSQIIRMASTHVEAYGFASAPVFFALGILFTLILFPAPVSGGAVAVFAFGDSAAALFGKAFGRRPLPFDKGKTLEGSIAGFLLGFLGALFFVDPFKALAGAAVAMFIESLPLPVNDNLTIPLAAAVTMVLVG
;
A
#
# COMPACT_ATOMS: atom_id res chain seq x y z
N MET A 1 -28.65 -1.01 -11.83
CA MET A 1 -28.25 -2.38 -12.21
C MET A 1 -29.44 -3.33 -12.32
N ARG A 2 -30.19 -3.69 -11.26
CA ARG A 2 -31.34 -4.62 -11.37
C ARG A 2 -32.33 -4.25 -12.46
N ARG A 3 -32.70 -2.97 -12.54
CA ARG A 3 -33.55 -2.44 -13.61
C ARG A 3 -32.95 -2.60 -15.02
N ILE A 4 -31.63 -2.55 -15.17
CA ILE A 4 -30.95 -2.76 -16.46
C ILE A 4 -31.03 -4.25 -16.83
N LEU A 5 -30.78 -5.15 -15.87
CA LEU A 5 -30.92 -6.59 -16.08
C LEU A 5 -32.34 -6.98 -16.49
N GLU A 6 -33.35 -6.39 -15.85
CA GLU A 6 -34.76 -6.58 -16.20
C GLU A 6 -35.09 -6.08 -17.61
N ILE A 7 -34.55 -4.92 -18.02
CA ILE A 7 -34.79 -4.34 -19.35
C ILE A 7 -34.09 -5.17 -20.44
N GLU A 8 -32.85 -5.58 -20.20
CA GLU A 8 -32.03 -6.32 -21.17
C GLU A 8 -32.30 -7.83 -21.17
N GLY A 9 -33.13 -8.33 -20.24
CA GLY A 9 -33.42 -9.76 -20.09
C GLY A 9 -32.19 -10.59 -19.68
N LEU A 10 -31.22 -9.98 -19.00
CA LEU A 10 -29.96 -10.62 -18.60
C LEU A 10 -30.05 -11.17 -17.17
N ASN A 11 -29.43 -12.32 -16.92
CA ASN A 11 -29.29 -12.84 -15.57
C ASN A 11 -28.09 -12.20 -14.86
N PRO A 12 -28.15 -11.96 -13.54
CA PRO A 12 -27.00 -11.51 -12.76
C PRO A 12 -25.75 -12.39 -12.91
N ARG A 13 -25.93 -13.71 -13.13
CA ARG A 13 -24.83 -14.67 -13.32
C ARG A 13 -24.02 -14.47 -14.59
N ASP A 14 -24.63 -13.85 -15.59
CA ASP A 14 -23.99 -13.55 -16.87
C ASP A 14 -23.31 -12.16 -16.85
N CYS A 15 -23.30 -11.50 -15.69
CA CYS A 15 -22.81 -10.14 -15.53
C CYS A 15 -21.50 -10.09 -14.77
N ILE A 16 -20.67 -9.11 -15.16
CA ILE A 16 -19.43 -8.77 -14.49
C ILE A 16 -19.56 -7.35 -13.95
N VAL A 17 -19.31 -7.18 -12.66
CA VAL A 17 -19.36 -5.88 -11.98
C VAL A 17 -17.95 -5.48 -11.62
N VAL A 18 -17.48 -4.39 -12.22
CA VAL A 18 -16.23 -3.74 -11.85
C VAL A 18 -16.56 -2.53 -10.97
N ALA A 19 -15.98 -2.45 -9.78
CA ALA A 19 -16.21 -1.37 -8.83
C ALA A 19 -14.91 -0.95 -8.14
N ASP A 20 -14.82 0.33 -7.75
CA ASP A 20 -13.67 0.91 -7.07
C ASP A 20 -14.00 1.39 -5.64
N ASP A 21 -15.21 1.91 -5.38
CA ASP A 21 -15.53 2.53 -4.10
C ASP A 21 -16.82 2.00 -3.42
N ARG A 22 -17.01 2.37 -2.14
CA ARG A 22 -18.22 2.07 -1.37
C ARG A 22 -19.52 2.54 -2.02
N ASN A 23 -19.49 3.59 -2.84
CA ASN A 23 -20.67 4.10 -3.53
C ASN A 23 -21.09 3.13 -4.64
N ASN A 24 -20.16 2.35 -5.17
CA ASN A 24 -20.37 1.28 -6.14
C ASN A 24 -20.69 -0.07 -5.48
N ALA A 25 -20.39 -0.26 -4.19
CA ALA A 25 -20.66 -1.50 -3.47
C ALA A 25 -22.12 -2.03 -3.55
N PRO A 26 -23.17 -1.18 -3.60
CA PRO A 26 -24.55 -1.65 -3.83
C PRO A 26 -24.79 -2.31 -5.19
N MET A 27 -23.90 -2.09 -6.17
CA MET A 27 -23.97 -2.73 -7.49
C MET A 27 -23.38 -4.14 -7.50
N MET A 28 -22.63 -4.55 -6.47
CA MET A 28 -22.06 -5.89 -6.37
C MET A 28 -23.12 -6.93 -6.01
N LEU A 29 -23.89 -7.37 -7.01
CA LEU A 29 -24.87 -8.43 -6.88
C LEU A 29 -24.17 -9.75 -6.51
N SER A 30 -24.77 -10.51 -5.59
CA SER A 30 -24.17 -11.74 -5.04
C SER A 30 -23.83 -12.79 -6.10
N GLU A 31 -24.63 -12.85 -7.17
CA GLU A 31 -24.58 -13.85 -8.24
C GLU A 31 -23.70 -13.44 -9.43
N ALA A 32 -23.31 -12.15 -9.51
CA ALA A 32 -22.44 -11.63 -10.56
C ALA A 32 -20.98 -11.85 -10.19
N LEU A 33 -20.10 -11.94 -11.21
CA LEU A 33 -18.66 -11.90 -10.99
C LEU A 33 -18.27 -10.49 -10.54
N LYS A 34 -17.70 -10.38 -9.35
CA LYS A 34 -17.34 -9.10 -8.71
C LYS A 34 -15.84 -8.84 -8.83
N ILE A 35 -15.46 -7.77 -9.49
CA ILE A 35 -14.07 -7.36 -9.66
C ILE A 35 -13.87 -6.01 -8.99
N GLY A 36 -12.97 -5.96 -8.01
CA GLY A 36 -12.54 -4.71 -7.38
C GLY A 36 -11.39 -4.11 -8.17
N PHE A 37 -11.54 -2.92 -8.73
CA PHE A 37 -10.48 -2.19 -9.44
C PHE A 37 -9.98 -1.04 -8.57
N HIS A 38 -8.73 -1.11 -8.11
CA HIS A 38 -8.22 -0.24 -7.03
C HIS A 38 -9.21 -0.05 -5.87
N PRO A 39 -9.77 -1.13 -5.32
CA PRO A 39 -10.97 -1.04 -4.51
C PRO A 39 -10.71 -0.48 -3.11
N ASP A 40 -11.67 0.29 -2.59
CA ASP A 40 -11.75 0.60 -1.17
C ASP A 40 -12.02 -0.66 -0.33
N PHE A 41 -11.90 -0.53 1.00
CA PHE A 41 -12.12 -1.63 1.94
C PHE A 41 -13.43 -2.40 1.71
N MET A 42 -14.53 -1.70 1.45
CA MET A 42 -15.85 -2.33 1.30
C MET A 42 -15.95 -3.16 0.03
N VAL A 43 -15.41 -2.63 -1.08
CA VAL A 43 -15.38 -3.35 -2.36
C VAL A 43 -14.37 -4.50 -2.29
N ARG A 44 -13.21 -4.28 -1.69
CA ARG A 44 -12.12 -5.27 -1.60
C ARG A 44 -12.56 -6.57 -0.91
N ILE A 45 -13.33 -6.46 0.18
CA ILE A 45 -13.86 -7.63 0.91
C ILE A 45 -14.93 -8.38 0.11
N ARG A 46 -15.74 -7.65 -0.69
CA ARG A 46 -16.86 -8.23 -1.44
C ARG A 46 -16.45 -8.79 -2.80
N ALA A 47 -15.32 -8.35 -3.34
CA ALA A 47 -14.87 -8.72 -4.67
C ALA A 47 -14.47 -10.20 -4.73
N ASP A 48 -14.76 -10.86 -5.85
CA ASP A 48 -14.29 -12.21 -6.17
C ASP A 48 -12.82 -12.18 -6.61
N HIS A 49 -12.42 -11.11 -7.30
CA HIS A 49 -11.06 -10.80 -7.71
C HIS A 49 -10.72 -9.31 -7.48
N VAL A 50 -9.45 -9.00 -7.23
CA VAL A 50 -8.96 -7.62 -7.06
C VAL A 50 -7.87 -7.35 -8.09
N VAL A 51 -7.98 -6.21 -8.76
CA VAL A 51 -7.01 -5.70 -9.73
C VAL A 51 -6.53 -4.33 -9.27
N THR A 52 -5.22 -4.22 -9.04
CA THR A 52 -4.53 -2.99 -8.58
C THR A 52 -3.57 -2.44 -9.63
N GLY A 53 -3.53 -3.04 -10.82
CA GLY A 53 -2.73 -2.60 -11.95
C GLY A 53 -3.56 -1.90 -13.03
N SER A 54 -3.29 -2.23 -14.28
CA SER A 54 -4.00 -1.65 -15.42
C SER A 54 -5.40 -2.23 -15.60
N LEU A 55 -6.34 -1.46 -16.15
CA LEU A 55 -7.69 -1.93 -16.46
C LEU A 55 -7.68 -3.17 -17.38
N MET A 56 -6.64 -3.30 -18.21
CA MET A 56 -6.46 -4.44 -19.12
C MET A 56 -6.25 -5.78 -18.40
N GLU A 57 -5.85 -5.76 -17.12
CA GLU A 57 -5.73 -6.97 -16.29
C GLU A 57 -7.08 -7.59 -15.93
N ILE A 58 -8.19 -6.89 -16.18
CA ILE A 58 -9.54 -7.43 -16.02
C ILE A 58 -9.89 -8.40 -17.15
N LEU A 59 -9.36 -8.21 -18.36
CA LEU A 59 -9.79 -8.97 -19.55
C LEU A 59 -9.66 -10.49 -19.39
N PRO A 60 -8.54 -11.05 -18.87
CA PRO A 60 -8.44 -12.50 -18.69
C PRO A 60 -9.45 -13.04 -17.67
N LEU A 61 -9.86 -12.24 -16.68
CA LEU A 61 -10.91 -12.60 -15.72
C LEU A 61 -12.29 -12.69 -16.38
N MET A 62 -12.49 -11.99 -17.50
CA MET A 62 -13.69 -12.06 -18.34
C MET A 62 -13.62 -13.20 -19.38
N GLY A 63 -12.57 -14.03 -19.37
CA GLY A 63 -12.31 -15.03 -20.40
C GLY A 63 -11.80 -14.45 -21.72
N ILE A 64 -11.33 -13.19 -21.72
CA ILE A 64 -10.83 -12.50 -22.90
C ILE A 64 -9.31 -12.45 -22.84
N GLY A 65 -8.66 -13.22 -23.71
CA GLY A 65 -7.19 -13.29 -23.81
C GLY A 65 -6.55 -14.22 -22.77
N GLU A 66 -5.23 -14.37 -22.88
CA GLU A 66 -4.46 -15.26 -22.00
C GLU A 66 -4.24 -14.63 -20.61
N PRO A 67 -4.28 -15.44 -19.52
CA PRO A 67 -3.89 -14.99 -18.19
C PRO A 67 -2.46 -14.45 -18.21
N ARG A 68 -2.28 -13.16 -17.90
CA ARG A 68 -0.94 -12.59 -17.71
C ARG A 68 -0.38 -13.11 -16.38
N ALA A 69 0.46 -14.14 -16.45
CA ALA A 69 1.27 -14.54 -15.30
C ALA A 69 2.27 -13.43 -14.97
N GLY A 70 2.14 -12.80 -13.80
CA GLY A 70 3.06 -11.78 -13.28
C GLY A 70 3.18 -10.55 -14.18
N ALA A 71 2.50 -9.45 -13.84
CA ALA A 71 2.76 -8.19 -14.51
C ALA A 71 4.10 -7.63 -14.00
N TYR A 72 5.01 -7.24 -14.90
CA TYR A 72 6.17 -6.46 -14.46
C TYR A 72 5.67 -5.14 -13.86
N PRO A 73 6.21 -4.71 -12.70
CA PRO A 73 5.85 -3.42 -12.14
C PRO A 73 6.18 -2.32 -13.14
N SER A 74 5.29 -1.32 -13.23
CA SER A 74 5.52 -0.18 -14.11
C SER A 74 6.72 0.65 -13.63
N GLY A 75 7.33 1.46 -14.52
CA GLY A 75 8.44 2.34 -14.12
C GLY A 75 8.07 3.26 -12.95
N ASN A 76 6.83 3.78 -12.93
CA ASN A 76 6.32 4.62 -11.84
C ASN A 76 6.22 3.85 -10.52
N GLU A 77 5.78 2.58 -10.57
CA GLU A 77 5.72 1.74 -9.37
C GLU A 77 7.12 1.43 -8.84
N VAL A 78 8.08 1.10 -9.72
CA VAL A 78 9.47 0.90 -9.31
C VAL A 78 10.04 2.16 -8.65
N ILE A 79 9.76 3.34 -9.21
CA ILE A 79 10.19 4.61 -8.62
C ILE A 79 9.52 4.85 -7.26
N ARG A 80 8.21 4.59 -7.15
CA ARG A 80 7.45 4.75 -5.90
C ARG A 80 8.02 3.85 -4.81
N GLU A 81 8.20 2.57 -5.10
CA GLU A 81 8.73 1.61 -4.13
C GLU A 81 10.21 1.89 -3.80
N PHE A 82 10.98 2.45 -4.73
CA PHE A 82 12.34 2.91 -4.44
C PHE A 82 12.35 4.11 -3.47
N ILE A 83 11.45 5.10 -3.67
CA ILE A 83 11.30 6.24 -2.74
C ILE A 83 10.83 5.74 -1.37
N HIS A 84 9.89 4.78 -1.33
CA HIS A 84 9.40 4.18 -0.10
C HIS A 84 10.52 3.44 0.65
N ALA A 85 11.31 2.61 -0.05
CA ALA A 85 12.48 1.92 0.52
C ALA A 85 13.54 2.88 1.07
N CYS A 86 13.72 4.08 0.47
CA CYS A 86 14.58 5.13 1.01
C CYS A 86 14.13 5.65 2.39
N GLY A 87 12.92 5.33 2.85
CA GLY A 87 12.41 5.63 4.19
C GLY A 87 13.32 5.14 5.33
N ILE A 88 14.11 4.08 5.10
CA ILE A 88 15.11 3.59 6.06
C ILE A 88 16.19 4.64 6.41
N LEU A 89 16.42 5.63 5.55
CA LEU A 89 17.37 6.71 5.82
C LEU A 89 16.89 7.63 6.95
N VAL A 90 15.59 7.67 7.25
CA VAL A 90 15.04 8.55 8.29
C VAL A 90 15.52 8.17 9.70
N PRO A 91 15.38 6.92 10.19
CA PRO A 91 15.93 6.53 11.49
C PRO A 91 17.47 6.65 11.54
N LEU A 92 18.17 6.41 10.43
CA LEU A 92 19.62 6.64 10.35
C LEU A 92 19.95 8.12 10.54
N LEU A 93 19.27 9.02 9.83
CA LEU A 93 19.45 10.46 9.99
C LEU A 93 19.12 10.89 11.43
N SER A 94 18.06 10.33 12.02
CA SER A 94 17.67 10.59 13.42
C SER A 94 18.76 10.17 14.40
N SER A 95 19.48 9.08 14.13
CA SER A 95 20.64 8.68 14.95
C SER A 95 21.84 9.62 14.85
N LEU A 96 21.99 10.35 13.73
CA LEU A 96 23.11 11.26 13.48
C LEU A 96 22.86 12.69 14.00
N VAL A 97 21.67 13.23 13.77
CA VAL A 97 21.34 14.64 14.10
C VAL A 97 20.39 14.80 15.28
N GLY A 98 19.88 13.69 15.83
CA GLY A 98 18.90 13.66 16.90
C GLY A 98 17.46 13.57 16.41
N LEU A 99 16.55 13.17 17.30
CA LEU A 99 15.13 12.99 17.00
C LEU A 99 14.41 14.30 16.66
N SER A 100 14.62 15.36 17.47
CA SER A 100 13.86 16.60 17.34
C SER A 100 14.00 17.30 15.98
N PRO A 101 15.22 17.44 15.40
CA PRO A 101 15.36 18.05 14.07
C PRO A 101 14.70 17.23 12.96
N VAL A 102 14.79 15.89 13.04
CA VAL A 102 14.18 14.99 12.04
C VAL A 102 12.66 15.04 12.10
N VAL A 103 12.08 15.00 13.30
CA VAL A 103 10.64 15.15 13.53
C VAL A 103 10.12 16.48 12.96
N LEU A 104 10.83 17.58 13.24
CA LEU A 104 10.47 18.90 12.72
C LEU A 104 10.55 18.94 11.18
N LEU A 105 11.58 18.33 10.60
CA LEU A 105 11.76 18.25 9.15
C LEU A 105 10.62 17.46 8.50
N ILE A 106 10.27 16.28 9.02
CA ILE A 106 9.18 15.46 8.49
C ILE A 106 7.86 16.25 8.56
N PHE A 107 7.58 16.87 9.70
CA PHE A 107 6.36 17.68 9.87
C PHE A 107 6.30 18.84 8.87
N ALA A 108 7.41 19.56 8.67
CA ALA A 108 7.49 20.64 7.70
C ALA A 108 7.27 20.13 6.26
N VAL A 109 7.87 19.00 5.89
CA VAL A 109 7.69 18.38 4.56
C VAL A 109 6.24 17.96 4.35
N VAL A 110 5.60 17.31 5.32
CA VAL A 110 4.18 16.91 5.24
C VAL A 110 3.26 18.12 5.09
N LEU A 111 3.52 19.19 5.83
CA LEU A 111 2.74 20.42 5.75
C LEU A 111 2.88 21.07 4.37
N LEU A 112 4.11 21.24 3.89
CA LEU A 112 4.39 21.82 2.57
C LEU A 112 3.78 20.98 1.45
N TYR A 113 3.90 19.66 1.54
CA TYR A 113 3.28 18.72 0.62
C TYR A 113 1.75 18.87 0.59
N SER A 114 1.11 18.88 1.77
CA SER A 114 -0.35 18.98 1.88
C SER A 114 -0.87 20.31 1.33
N ILE A 115 -0.14 21.41 1.56
CA ILE A 115 -0.45 22.72 0.97
C ILE A 115 -0.30 22.67 -0.56
N SER A 116 0.75 22.02 -1.07
CA SER A 116 0.98 21.85 -2.50
C SER A 116 -0.17 21.08 -3.16
N GLU A 117 -0.55 19.94 -2.61
CA GLU A 117 -1.67 19.12 -3.11
C GLU A 117 -3.00 19.87 -3.07
N TRP A 118 -3.28 20.57 -1.97
CA TRP A 118 -4.48 21.40 -1.85
C TRP A 118 -4.53 22.50 -2.91
N ALA A 119 -3.40 23.17 -3.18
CA ALA A 119 -3.31 24.19 -4.21
C ALA A 119 -3.50 23.59 -5.61
N MET A 120 -2.94 22.41 -5.89
CA MET A 120 -3.12 21.70 -7.16
C MET A 120 -4.58 21.32 -7.41
N MET A 121 -5.31 20.83 -6.39
CA MET A 121 -6.74 20.55 -6.50
C MET A 121 -7.59 21.79 -6.83
N LYS A 122 -7.10 22.99 -6.50
CA LYS A 122 -7.74 24.27 -6.83
C LYS A 122 -7.32 24.85 -8.20
N GLY A 123 -6.54 24.09 -8.98
CA GLY A 123 -6.03 24.54 -10.28
C GLY A 123 -4.77 25.40 -10.20
N GLY A 124 -4.14 25.49 -9.03
CA GLY A 124 -2.83 26.12 -8.87
C GLY A 124 -1.69 25.23 -9.42
N ASN A 125 -0.61 25.85 -9.88
CA ASN A 125 0.58 25.12 -10.31
C ASN A 125 1.70 25.29 -9.27
N VAL A 126 2.08 24.21 -8.58
CA VAL A 126 3.16 24.23 -7.58
C VAL A 126 4.35 23.43 -8.12
N PRO A 127 5.37 24.08 -8.69
CA PRO A 127 6.34 23.42 -9.56
C PRO A 127 7.22 22.38 -8.83
N ILE A 128 7.63 22.66 -7.59
CA ILE A 128 8.68 21.89 -6.88
C ILE A 128 8.28 20.44 -6.62
N PHE A 129 7.06 20.19 -6.13
CA PHE A 129 6.62 18.84 -5.81
C PHE A 129 5.96 18.13 -7.01
N SER A 130 5.46 18.89 -7.98
CA SER A 130 4.60 18.37 -9.03
C SER A 130 5.25 17.29 -9.92
N GLN A 131 6.56 17.33 -10.16
CA GLN A 131 7.24 16.34 -11.01
C GLN A 131 7.46 15.00 -10.30
N ILE A 132 8.01 15.03 -9.09
CA ILE A 132 8.27 13.81 -8.31
C ILE A 132 6.94 13.13 -7.97
N ILE A 133 5.92 13.90 -7.59
CA ILE A 133 4.58 13.38 -7.32
C ILE A 133 4.04 12.69 -8.57
N ARG A 134 3.99 13.36 -9.72
CA ARG A 134 3.46 12.73 -10.95
C ARG A 134 4.20 11.47 -11.38
N MET A 135 5.49 11.35 -11.06
CA MET A 135 6.27 10.14 -11.37
C MET A 135 5.98 8.98 -10.41
N ALA A 136 5.67 9.27 -9.15
CA ALA A 136 5.43 8.26 -8.11
C ALA A 136 3.93 7.97 -7.85
N SER A 137 3.04 8.84 -8.34
CA SER A 137 1.59 8.73 -8.11
C SER A 137 0.94 7.64 -8.95
N THR A 138 -0.07 7.01 -8.36
CA THR A 138 -0.99 6.11 -9.05
C THR A 138 -2.00 6.88 -9.90
N HIS A 139 -2.67 6.16 -10.81
CA HIS A 139 -3.73 6.75 -11.63
C HIS A 139 -4.90 7.25 -10.79
N VAL A 140 -5.18 6.67 -9.62
CA VAL A 140 -6.25 7.13 -8.72
C VAL A 140 -5.84 8.42 -8.01
N GLU A 141 -4.60 8.51 -7.55
CA GLU A 141 -4.05 9.71 -6.90
C GLU A 141 -3.99 10.92 -7.83
N ALA A 142 -3.83 10.70 -9.15
CA ALA A 142 -3.77 11.78 -10.13
C ALA A 142 -5.06 12.63 -10.23
N TYR A 143 -6.21 12.12 -9.77
CA TYR A 143 -7.51 12.80 -9.84
C TYR A 143 -8.03 13.31 -8.49
N GLY A 144 -7.28 13.11 -7.40
CA GLY A 144 -7.68 13.49 -6.05
C GLY A 144 -6.52 14.04 -5.21
N PHE A 145 -6.73 14.17 -3.90
CA PHE A 145 -5.64 14.47 -2.97
C PHE A 145 -4.76 13.23 -2.83
N ALA A 146 -3.48 13.29 -3.21
CA ALA A 146 -2.57 12.16 -3.07
C ALA A 146 -2.19 11.96 -1.59
N SER A 147 -2.98 11.15 -0.88
CA SER A 147 -2.82 10.97 0.57
C SER A 147 -1.72 9.97 0.97
N ALA A 148 -1.29 9.08 0.07
CA ALA A 148 -0.33 8.02 0.41
C ALA A 148 1.02 8.58 0.92
N PRO A 149 1.65 9.62 0.32
CA PRO A 149 2.88 10.19 0.85
C PRO A 149 2.72 10.82 2.23
N VAL A 150 1.53 11.35 2.55
CA VAL A 150 1.22 11.87 3.89
C VAL A 150 1.16 10.73 4.90
N PHE A 151 0.43 9.66 4.60
CA PHE A 151 0.34 8.50 5.49
C PHE A 151 1.70 7.81 5.69
N PHE A 152 2.51 7.69 4.64
CA PHE A 152 3.90 7.23 4.70
C PHE A 152 4.73 8.03 5.70
N ALA A 153 4.76 9.36 5.53
CA ALA A 153 5.54 10.23 6.40
C ALA A 153 5.02 10.22 7.84
N LEU A 154 3.69 10.20 8.04
CA LEU A 154 3.08 10.10 9.37
C LEU A 154 3.35 8.76 10.06
N GLY A 155 3.41 7.66 9.30
CA GLY A 155 3.74 6.33 9.81
C GLY A 155 5.14 6.30 10.40
N ILE A 156 6.12 6.84 9.65
CA ILE A 156 7.50 6.99 10.13
C ILE A 156 7.55 7.95 11.32
N LEU A 157 6.90 9.12 11.23
CA LEU A 157 6.88 10.13 12.27
C LEU A 157 6.37 9.57 13.61
N PHE A 158 5.20 8.94 13.61
CA PHE A 158 4.63 8.36 14.82
C PHE A 158 5.47 7.21 15.35
N THR A 159 6.05 6.39 14.48
CA THR A 159 6.93 5.30 14.91
C THR A 159 8.18 5.82 15.61
N LEU A 160 8.77 6.92 15.12
CA LEU A 160 9.94 7.55 15.76
C LEU A 160 9.60 8.25 17.08
N ILE A 161 8.42 8.87 17.19
CA ILE A 161 8.00 9.59 18.39
C ILE A 161 7.56 8.63 19.50
N LEU A 162 6.80 7.59 19.15
CA LEU A 162 6.15 6.72 20.12
C LEU A 162 7.06 5.60 20.63
N PHE A 163 8.08 5.21 19.87
CA PHE A 163 8.93 4.08 20.21
C PHE A 163 10.41 4.47 20.33
N PRO A 164 11.12 3.94 21.34
CA PRO A 164 12.52 4.26 21.55
C PRO A 164 13.41 3.65 20.46
N ALA A 165 14.52 4.30 20.16
CA ALA A 165 15.61 3.66 19.42
C ALA A 165 16.23 2.53 20.27
N PRO A 166 16.66 1.40 19.68
CA PRO A 166 16.69 1.13 18.24
C PRO A 166 15.39 0.53 17.65
N VAL A 167 14.36 0.30 18.46
CA VAL A 167 13.10 -0.34 18.02
C VAL A 167 12.40 0.45 16.92
N SER A 168 12.31 1.77 17.04
CA SER A 168 11.71 2.61 16.00
C SER A 168 12.44 2.50 14.66
N GLY A 169 13.77 2.38 14.68
CA GLY A 169 14.57 2.15 13.47
C GLY A 169 14.32 0.78 12.84
N GLY A 170 14.26 -0.27 13.66
CA GLY A 170 13.93 -1.62 13.20
C GLY A 170 12.53 -1.69 12.58
N ALA A 171 11.54 -1.08 13.20
CA ALA A 171 10.16 -1.04 12.70
C ALA A 171 10.02 -0.26 11.39
N VAL A 172 10.70 0.90 11.27
CA VAL A 172 10.74 1.66 10.01
C VAL A 172 11.47 0.88 8.92
N ALA A 173 12.51 0.10 9.25
CA ALA A 173 13.18 -0.76 8.28
C ALA A 173 12.29 -1.91 7.78
N VAL A 174 11.52 -2.54 8.68
CA VAL A 174 10.50 -3.55 8.31
C VAL A 174 9.48 -2.95 7.36
N PHE A 175 8.98 -1.75 7.69
CA PHE A 175 8.02 -1.04 6.86
C PHE A 175 8.63 -0.72 5.48
N ALA A 176 9.74 0.01 5.44
CA ALA A 176 10.32 0.50 4.20
C ALA A 176 10.77 -0.61 3.24
N PHE A 177 11.46 -1.66 3.74
CA PHE A 177 11.90 -2.76 2.87
C PHE A 177 10.84 -3.84 2.70
N GLY A 178 10.06 -4.13 3.75
CA GLY A 178 9.04 -5.16 3.69
C GLY A 178 7.88 -4.80 2.77
N ASP A 179 7.34 -3.58 2.90
CA ASP A 179 6.22 -3.11 2.08
C ASP A 179 6.63 -3.01 0.60
N SER A 180 7.76 -2.37 0.32
CA SER A 180 8.28 -2.24 -1.04
C SER A 180 8.62 -3.58 -1.69
N ALA A 181 9.17 -4.52 -0.94
CA ALA A 181 9.39 -5.87 -1.43
C ALA A 181 8.07 -6.62 -1.68
N ALA A 182 7.10 -6.52 -0.77
CA ALA A 182 5.80 -7.14 -0.95
C ALA A 182 5.09 -6.63 -2.21
N ALA A 183 5.14 -5.31 -2.46
CA ALA A 183 4.59 -4.69 -3.65
C ALA A 183 5.31 -5.14 -4.94
N LEU A 184 6.64 -5.02 -5.01
CA LEU A 184 7.41 -5.33 -6.22
C LEU A 184 7.39 -6.81 -6.58
N PHE A 185 7.72 -7.68 -5.62
CA PHE A 185 7.75 -9.12 -5.86
C PHE A 185 6.34 -9.71 -5.96
N GLY A 186 5.38 -9.13 -5.24
CA GLY A 186 3.99 -9.52 -5.36
C GLY A 186 3.42 -9.23 -6.74
N LYS A 187 3.86 -8.16 -7.40
CA LYS A 187 3.47 -7.84 -8.77
C LYS A 187 4.22 -8.68 -9.80
N ALA A 188 5.56 -8.73 -9.69
CA ALA A 188 6.41 -9.44 -10.64
C ALA A 188 6.24 -10.97 -10.63
N PHE A 189 6.06 -11.56 -9.45
CA PHE A 189 6.06 -13.02 -9.26
C PHE A 189 4.78 -13.57 -8.62
N GLY A 190 3.85 -12.69 -8.22
CA GLY A 190 2.61 -13.10 -7.56
C GLY A 190 1.76 -14.00 -8.43
N ARG A 191 1.46 -15.18 -7.90
CA ARG A 191 0.57 -16.16 -8.54
C ARG A 191 -0.52 -16.65 -7.61
N ARG A 192 -0.27 -16.58 -6.29
CA ARG A 192 -1.17 -17.08 -5.27
C ARG A 192 -1.73 -15.89 -4.48
N PRO A 193 -2.93 -15.40 -4.81
CA PRO A 193 -3.59 -14.36 -4.01
C PRO A 193 -3.83 -14.88 -2.59
N LEU A 194 -3.77 -13.99 -1.60
CA LEU A 194 -4.02 -14.35 -0.21
C LEU A 194 -5.51 -14.60 0.03
N PRO A 195 -5.87 -15.53 0.94
CA PRO A 195 -7.27 -15.89 1.19
C PRO A 195 -8.07 -14.74 1.80
N PHE A 196 -7.43 -13.92 2.65
CA PHE A 196 -8.06 -12.77 3.29
C PHE A 196 -8.03 -11.52 2.42
N ASP A 197 -7.08 -11.44 1.48
CA ASP A 197 -6.85 -10.27 0.66
C ASP A 197 -6.42 -10.62 -0.75
N LYS A 198 -7.38 -10.57 -1.66
CA LYS A 198 -7.19 -10.98 -3.05
C LYS A 198 -6.34 -10.01 -3.86
N GLY A 199 -6.02 -8.84 -3.31
CA GLY A 199 -5.12 -7.86 -3.92
C GLY A 199 -3.66 -8.04 -3.52
N LYS A 200 -3.37 -8.92 -2.55
CA LYS A 200 -2.01 -9.23 -2.09
C LYS A 200 -1.69 -10.69 -2.43
N THR A 201 -0.41 -11.02 -2.55
CA THR A 201 0.04 -12.37 -2.97
C THR A 201 0.99 -12.99 -1.96
N LEU A 202 0.96 -14.32 -1.86
CA LEU A 202 1.84 -15.07 -0.98
C LEU A 202 3.32 -14.82 -1.31
N GLU A 203 3.66 -14.77 -2.60
CA GLU A 203 5.03 -14.47 -3.04
C GLU A 203 5.48 -13.07 -2.58
N GLY A 204 4.61 -12.07 -2.67
CA GLY A 204 4.86 -10.73 -2.14
C GLY A 204 5.08 -10.77 -0.63
N SER A 205 4.18 -11.37 0.13
CA SER A 205 4.30 -11.45 1.60
C SER A 205 5.56 -12.17 2.06
N ILE A 206 6.01 -13.22 1.36
CA ILE A 206 7.28 -13.90 1.66
C ILE A 206 8.47 -12.98 1.39
N ALA A 207 8.49 -12.28 0.25
CA ALA A 207 9.56 -11.34 -0.07
C ALA A 207 9.60 -10.17 0.94
N GLY A 208 8.44 -9.61 1.28
CA GLY A 208 8.29 -8.57 2.29
C GLY A 208 8.75 -9.01 3.67
N PHE A 209 8.40 -10.23 4.08
CA PHE A 209 8.87 -10.79 5.35
C PHE A 209 10.40 -10.89 5.37
N LEU A 210 11.00 -11.47 4.34
CA LEU A 210 12.44 -11.69 4.28
C LEU A 210 13.23 -10.37 4.23
N LEU A 211 12.84 -9.44 3.36
CA LEU A 211 13.55 -8.16 3.21
C LEU A 211 13.28 -7.21 4.39
N GLY A 212 12.08 -7.21 4.95
CA GLY A 212 11.77 -6.49 6.19
C GLY A 212 12.57 -7.04 7.38
N PHE A 213 12.67 -8.36 7.51
CA PHE A 213 13.51 -9.02 8.53
C PHE A 213 14.98 -8.62 8.38
N LEU A 214 15.55 -8.74 7.19
CA LEU A 214 16.94 -8.36 6.92
C LEU A 214 17.18 -6.86 7.18
N GLY A 215 16.21 -6.00 6.86
CA GLY A 215 16.25 -4.58 7.20
C GLY A 215 16.30 -4.31 8.70
N ALA A 216 15.45 -4.99 9.48
CA ALA A 216 15.41 -4.82 10.93
C ALA A 216 16.68 -5.29 11.65
N LEU A 217 17.40 -6.29 11.11
CA LEU A 217 18.64 -6.80 11.70
C LEU A 217 19.74 -5.73 11.82
N PHE A 218 19.66 -4.64 11.05
CA PHE A 218 20.59 -3.51 11.20
C PHE A 218 20.37 -2.71 12.48
N PHE A 219 19.20 -2.85 13.14
CA PHE A 219 18.81 -2.04 14.29
C PHE A 219 18.57 -2.86 15.55
N VAL A 220 17.91 -4.02 15.43
CA VAL A 220 17.47 -4.83 16.57
C VAL A 220 18.01 -6.26 16.49
N ASP A 221 17.95 -6.97 17.62
CA ASP A 221 18.36 -8.37 17.67
C ASP A 221 17.48 -9.28 16.77
N PRO A 222 17.96 -10.46 16.37
CA PRO A 222 17.25 -11.34 15.45
C PRO A 222 15.85 -11.75 15.92
N PHE A 223 15.60 -11.87 17.22
CA PHE A 223 14.30 -12.27 17.72
C PHE A 223 13.28 -11.14 17.56
N LYS A 224 13.63 -9.91 17.91
CA LYS A 224 12.80 -8.72 17.65
C LYS A 224 12.57 -8.50 16.16
N ALA A 225 13.62 -8.59 15.34
CA ALA A 225 13.51 -8.44 13.88
C ALA A 225 12.53 -9.45 13.29
N LEU A 226 12.64 -10.72 13.70
CA LEU A 226 11.78 -11.81 13.25
C LEU A 226 10.31 -11.57 13.63
N ALA A 227 10.05 -11.24 14.90
CA ALA A 227 8.70 -11.00 15.39
C ALA A 227 8.06 -9.78 14.72
N GLY A 228 8.81 -8.68 14.60
CA GLY A 228 8.33 -7.46 13.96
C GLY A 228 8.01 -7.66 12.48
N ALA A 229 8.88 -8.34 11.72
CA ALA A 229 8.63 -8.65 10.32
C ALA A 229 7.44 -9.59 10.13
N ALA A 230 7.28 -10.59 10.99
CA ALA A 230 6.15 -11.52 10.96
C ALA A 230 4.82 -10.79 11.19
N VAL A 231 4.74 -9.95 12.23
CA VAL A 231 3.51 -9.20 12.53
C VAL A 231 3.23 -8.16 11.45
N ALA A 232 4.23 -7.44 10.96
CA ALA A 232 4.08 -6.50 9.85
C ALA A 232 3.45 -7.17 8.63
N MET A 233 3.99 -8.30 8.18
CA MET A 233 3.46 -9.02 7.02
C MET A 233 2.09 -9.66 7.29
N PHE A 234 1.81 -10.05 8.53
CA PHE A 234 0.48 -10.48 8.91
C PHE A 234 -0.53 -9.33 8.79
N ILE A 235 -0.23 -8.16 9.34
CA ILE A 235 -1.09 -6.96 9.26
C ILE A 235 -1.30 -6.54 7.80
N GLU A 236 -0.23 -6.54 7.00
CA GLU A 236 -0.24 -6.25 5.56
C GLU A 236 -1.09 -7.25 4.75
N SER A 237 -1.22 -8.50 5.22
CA SER A 237 -2.06 -9.52 4.58
C SER A 237 -3.56 -9.35 4.85
N LEU A 238 -3.93 -8.48 5.79
CA LEU A 238 -5.33 -8.25 6.16
C LEU A 238 -5.90 -7.06 5.37
N PRO A 239 -7.14 -7.17 4.88
CA PRO A 239 -7.81 -6.06 4.22
C PRO A 239 -8.31 -5.06 5.28
N LEU A 240 -7.44 -4.33 5.95
CA LEU A 240 -7.82 -3.39 7.01
C LEU A 240 -8.38 -2.07 6.44
N PRO A 241 -9.31 -1.40 7.14
CA PRO A 241 -9.84 -0.10 6.70
C PRO A 241 -8.89 1.07 6.99
N VAL A 242 -7.78 0.81 7.69
CA VAL A 242 -6.75 1.78 8.05
C VAL A 242 -5.57 1.61 7.10
N ASN A 243 -4.93 2.72 6.74
CA ASN A 243 -3.81 2.73 5.81
C ASN A 243 -2.62 1.87 6.33
N ASP A 244 -2.09 1.03 5.45
CA ASP A 244 -0.91 0.17 5.66
C ASP A 244 0.31 0.97 6.11
N ASN A 245 0.53 2.15 5.50
CA ASN A 245 1.65 3.02 5.86
C ASN A 245 1.64 3.50 7.33
N LEU A 246 0.47 3.50 7.98
CA LEU A 246 0.39 3.76 9.42
C LEU A 246 0.47 2.46 10.23
N THR A 247 -0.28 1.45 9.83
CA THR A 247 -0.47 0.24 10.65
C THR A 247 0.77 -0.64 10.70
N ILE A 248 1.48 -0.81 9.59
CA ILE A 248 2.65 -1.69 9.48
C ILE A 248 3.78 -1.27 10.44
N PRO A 249 4.34 -0.04 10.36
CA PRO A 249 5.47 0.32 11.20
C PRO A 249 5.06 0.39 12.68
N LEU A 250 3.84 0.82 13.00
CA LEU A 250 3.35 0.85 14.38
C LEU A 250 3.18 -0.55 14.96
N ALA A 251 2.56 -1.48 14.22
CA ALA A 251 2.37 -2.86 14.68
C ALA A 251 3.71 -3.60 14.84
N ALA A 252 4.65 -3.37 13.92
CA ALA A 252 6.01 -3.90 14.03
C ALA A 252 6.71 -3.38 15.30
N ALA A 253 6.65 -2.07 15.56
CA ALA A 253 7.27 -1.46 16.73
C ALA A 253 6.65 -1.95 18.04
N VAL A 254 5.31 -2.01 18.15
CA VAL A 254 4.61 -2.57 19.31
C VAL A 254 5.09 -3.98 19.57
N THR A 255 5.15 -4.82 18.53
CA THR A 255 5.59 -6.21 18.66
C THR A 255 7.03 -6.29 19.18
N MET A 256 7.94 -5.53 18.60
CA MET A 256 9.35 -5.51 18.99
C MET A 256 9.56 -5.05 20.45
N VAL A 257 8.72 -4.14 20.95
CA VAL A 257 8.73 -3.74 22.37
C VAL A 257 8.22 -4.86 23.27
N LEU A 258 7.16 -5.56 22.87
CA LEU A 258 6.52 -6.59 23.72
C LEU A 258 7.33 -7.88 23.83
N VAL A 259 8.11 -8.23 22.80
CA VAL A 259 8.92 -9.47 22.79
C VAL A 259 10.32 -9.28 23.40
N GLY A 260 10.60 -8.11 23.97
CA GLY A 260 11.89 -7.73 24.55
C GLY A 260 11.83 -7.55 26.06
#